data_AF-A0A0M8NNG6-F1
#
_entry.id   AF-A0A0M8NNG6-F1
#
_cell.length_a   1.000
_cell.length_b   1.000
_cell.length_c   1.000
_cell.angle_alpha   90.00
_cell.angle_beta   90.00
_cell.angle_gamma   90.00
#
_symmetry.space_group_name_H-M   'P 1'
#
loop_
_entity.id
_entity.type
_entity.pdbx_description
1 polymer ?
#
loop_
_entity_poly.entity_id
_entity_poly.type
_entity_poly.pdbx_seq_one_letter_code
_entity_poly.pdbx_strand_id
1 'polypeptide(L)'
;MVEYLSAGTSSRVILKDTATWDPWLANIESIAVQFDVWELCDPSQEEEPEPLKAPGKVISIAEAQKEYKDKWFESLKMLQSEWSIDNTIYTQQKKGLNVVVIAIRNSVHPNYQPFIIDYKTLYALLRNLR
;
A
#
# COMPACT_ATOMS: atom_id res chain seq x y z
N MET A 1 43.32 -1.51 -11.46
CA MET A 1 42.04 -0.83 -11.22
C MET A 1 41.15 -1.11 -12.41
N VAL A 2 40.14 -1.96 -12.26
CA VAL A 2 39.12 -2.20 -13.27
C VAL A 2 37.84 -1.61 -12.73
N GLU A 3 37.48 -0.44 -13.27
CA GLU A 3 36.19 0.20 -13.02
C GLU A 3 35.12 -0.65 -13.71
N TYR A 4 34.46 -1.51 -12.94
CA TYR A 4 33.17 -2.06 -13.34
C TYR A 4 32.13 -0.95 -13.15
N LEU A 5 31.97 -0.12 -14.19
CA LEU A 5 30.76 0.68 -14.35
C LEU A 5 29.61 -0.31 -14.58
N SER A 6 29.00 -0.75 -13.48
CA SER A 6 27.69 -1.37 -13.48
C SER A 6 26.71 -0.32 -14.03
N ALA A 7 26.52 -0.33 -15.35
CA ALA A 7 25.37 0.28 -15.98
C ALA A 7 24.14 -0.44 -15.43
N GLY A 8 23.62 0.08 -14.32
CA GLY A 8 22.31 -0.28 -13.80
C GLY A 8 21.29 0.21 -14.81
N THR A 9 21.08 -0.56 -15.88
CA THR A 9 19.96 -0.40 -16.78
C THR A 9 18.72 -0.64 -15.94
N SER A 10 18.16 0.44 -15.38
CA SER A 10 16.78 0.40 -14.87
C SER A 10 15.90 0.24 -16.10
N SER A 11 15.84 -0.99 -16.62
CA SER A 11 14.87 -1.38 -17.63
C SER A 11 13.53 -1.28 -16.93
N ARG A 12 12.85 -0.13 -17.09
CA ARG A 12 11.46 0.01 -16.67
C ARG A 12 10.69 -1.13 -17.31
N VAL A 13 10.22 -2.06 -16.48
CA VAL A 13 9.36 -3.15 -16.95
C VAL A 13 8.04 -2.50 -17.32
N ILE A 14 7.64 -2.61 -18.60
CA ILE A 14 6.41 -2.02 -19.10
C ILE A 14 5.46 -3.15 -19.49
N LEU A 15 4.23 -3.10 -18.97
CA LEU A 15 3.13 -3.95 -19.41
C LEU A 15 2.69 -3.52 -20.81
N LYS A 16 3.06 -4.32 -21.80
CA LYS A 16 2.69 -4.12 -23.22
C LYS A 16 1.67 -5.13 -23.69
N ASP A 17 1.80 -6.36 -23.20
CA ASP A 17 1.00 -7.52 -23.56
C ASP A 17 1.01 -8.53 -22.40
N THR A 18 0.26 -9.61 -22.59
CA THR A 18 0.16 -10.71 -21.61
C THR A 18 1.49 -11.41 -21.37
N ALA A 19 2.44 -11.40 -22.31
CA ALA A 19 3.76 -12.01 -22.11
C ALA A 19 4.62 -11.20 -21.13
N THR A 20 4.38 -9.89 -21.04
CA THR A 20 5.02 -9.01 -20.05
C THR A 20 4.32 -8.97 -18.70
N TRP A 21 3.19 -9.68 -18.53
CA TRP A 21 2.38 -9.64 -17.30
C TRP A 21 3.16 -10.08 -16.07
N ASP A 22 3.67 -11.30 -16.05
CA ASP A 22 4.37 -11.86 -14.88
C ASP A 22 5.60 -11.03 -14.44
N PRO A 23 6.55 -10.65 -15.33
CA PRO A 23 7.69 -9.84 -14.91
C PRO A 23 7.28 -8.43 -14.48
N TRP A 24 6.20 -7.89 -15.05
CA TRP A 24 5.65 -6.60 -14.65
C TRP A 24 4.99 -6.67 -13.27
N LEU A 25 4.16 -7.67 -13.04
CA LEU A 25 3.46 -7.89 -11.78
C LEU A 25 4.47 -8.12 -10.65
N ALA A 26 5.52 -8.91 -10.86
CA ALA A 26 6.59 -9.12 -9.89
C ALA A 26 7.29 -7.81 -9.47
N ASN A 27 7.45 -6.85 -10.40
CA ASN A 27 7.97 -5.53 -10.07
C ASN A 27 6.98 -4.71 -9.23
N ILE A 28 5.68 -4.79 -9.52
CA ILE A 28 4.63 -4.14 -8.72
C ILE A 28 4.53 -4.77 -7.33
N GLU A 29 4.56 -6.10 -7.23
CA GLU A 29 4.59 -6.87 -5.99
C GLU A 29 5.80 -6.45 -5.14
N SER A 30 6.99 -6.40 -5.72
CA SER A 30 8.20 -5.97 -5.01
C SER A 30 8.06 -4.56 -4.40
N ILE A 31 7.32 -3.66 -5.05
CA ILE A 31 7.03 -2.32 -4.51
C ILE A 31 6.00 -2.42 -3.39
N ALA A 32 4.92 -3.17 -3.60
CA ALA A 32 3.83 -3.33 -2.63
C ALA A 32 4.29 -4.00 -1.33
N VAL A 33 5.17 -5.01 -1.41
CA VAL A 33 5.74 -5.71 -0.25
C VAL A 33 6.62 -4.77 0.60
N GLN A 34 7.33 -3.81 -0.01
CA GLN A 34 8.14 -2.83 0.75
C GLN A 34 7.29 -1.93 1.66
N PHE A 35 6.00 -1.77 1.35
CA PHE A 35 5.07 -0.97 2.14
C PHE A 35 4.04 -1.80 2.88
N ASP A 36 4.15 -3.14 2.85
CA ASP A 36 3.20 -4.06 3.48
C ASP A 36 1.76 -3.85 3.00
N VAL A 37 1.58 -3.73 1.68
CA VAL A 37 0.26 -3.49 1.05
C VAL A 37 -0.09 -4.49 -0.04
N TRP A 38 0.74 -5.51 -0.29
CA TRP A 38 0.49 -6.50 -1.35
C TRP A 38 -0.84 -7.24 -1.14
N GLU A 39 -1.14 -7.63 0.10
CA GLU A 39 -2.38 -8.30 0.46
C GLU A 39 -3.65 -7.48 0.15
N LEU A 40 -3.51 -6.16 -0.03
CA LEU A 40 -4.61 -5.25 -0.39
C LEU A 40 -4.80 -5.09 -1.90
N CYS A 41 -3.91 -5.66 -2.70
CA CYS A 41 -3.93 -5.47 -4.15
C CYS A 41 -3.60 -6.73 -4.97
N ASP A 42 -3.29 -7.87 -4.34
CA ASP A 42 -2.99 -9.12 -5.04
C ASP A 42 -4.15 -9.53 -5.98
N PRO A 43 -3.94 -9.49 -7.31
CA PRO A 43 -4.98 -9.85 -8.28
C PRO A 43 -5.26 -11.36 -8.32
N SER A 44 -4.51 -12.17 -7.58
CA SER A 44 -4.71 -13.62 -7.46
C SER A 44 -5.81 -14.00 -6.48
N GLN A 45 -6.14 -13.10 -5.54
CA GLN A 45 -7.26 -13.28 -4.62
C GLN A 45 -8.59 -13.38 -5.39
N GLU A 46 -9.52 -14.21 -4.90
CA GLU A 46 -10.84 -14.39 -5.51
C GLU A 46 -11.76 -13.21 -5.24
N GLU A 47 -11.65 -12.63 -4.05
CA GLU A 47 -12.45 -11.51 -3.58
C GLU A 47 -11.60 -10.25 -3.39
N GLU A 48 -12.23 -9.09 -3.53
CA GLU A 48 -11.57 -7.82 -3.27
C GLU A 48 -11.27 -7.68 -1.77
N PRO A 49 -10.00 -7.44 -1.38
CA PRO A 49 -9.63 -7.32 0.02
C PRO A 49 -10.26 -6.09 0.65
N GLU A 50 -10.47 -6.16 1.97
CA GLU A 50 -11.00 -5.01 2.70
C GLU A 50 -10.08 -3.80 2.56
N PRO A 51 -10.65 -2.59 2.39
CA PRO A 51 -9.84 -1.39 2.29
C PRO A 51 -9.09 -1.14 3.60
N LEU A 52 -7.92 -0.53 3.47
CA LEU A 52 -7.08 -0.13 4.60
C LEU A 52 -7.91 0.64 5.65
N LYS A 53 -8.01 0.08 6.87
CA LYS A 53 -8.77 0.66 7.97
C LYS A 53 -7.93 1.69 8.70
N ALA A 54 -8.47 2.89 8.86
CA ALA A 54 -7.86 3.88 9.74
C ALA A 54 -7.91 3.41 11.19
N PRO A 55 -6.88 3.70 12.00
CA PRO A 55 -6.92 3.38 13.43
C PRO A 55 -8.11 4.08 14.08
N GLY A 56 -8.68 3.43 15.11
CA GLY A 56 -9.75 4.00 15.91
C GLY A 56 -9.35 5.33 16.55
N LYS A 57 -10.30 6.15 16.98
CA LYS A 57 -9.97 7.36 17.74
C LYS A 57 -9.51 6.94 19.14
N VAL A 58 -8.45 7.56 19.63
CA VAL A 58 -8.11 7.49 21.06
C VAL A 58 -9.28 8.06 21.85
N ILE A 59 -9.68 7.36 22.92
CA ILE A 59 -10.73 7.82 23.83
C ILE A 59 -10.40 9.21 24.38
N SER A 60 -11.45 9.99 24.68
CA SER A 60 -11.26 11.31 25.28
C SER A 60 -10.78 11.21 26.73
N ILE A 61 -10.23 12.31 27.26
CA ILE A 61 -9.83 12.40 28.67
C ILE A 61 -11.01 12.12 29.60
N ALA A 62 -12.20 12.64 29.29
CA ALA A 62 -13.40 12.44 30.10
C ALA A 62 -13.84 10.95 30.12
N GLU A 63 -13.72 10.26 28.99
CA GLU A 63 -13.99 8.82 28.89
C GLU A 63 -12.94 8.01 29.66
N ALA A 64 -11.65 8.35 29.50
CA ALA A 64 -10.56 7.70 30.22
C ALA A 64 -10.71 7.86 31.74
N GLN A 65 -11.09 9.04 32.22
CA GLN A 65 -11.36 9.31 33.64
C GLN A 65 -12.53 8.49 34.17
N LYS A 66 -13.58 8.29 33.36
CA LYS A 66 -14.75 7.49 33.73
C LYS A 66 -14.44 6.00 33.78
N GLU A 67 -13.66 5.50 32.83
CA GLU A 67 -13.39 4.06 32.65
C GLU A 67 -12.26 3.56 33.56
N TYR A 68 -11.15 4.30 33.63
CA TYR A 68 -9.93 3.88 34.32
C TYR A 68 -9.71 4.55 35.68
N LYS A 69 -10.58 5.51 36.06
CA LYS A 69 -10.57 6.21 37.36
C LYS A 69 -9.16 6.71 37.70
N ASP A 70 -8.57 6.29 38.82
CA ASP A 70 -7.28 6.79 39.30
C ASP A 70 -6.10 6.51 38.35
N LYS A 71 -6.22 5.53 37.45
CA LYS A 71 -5.19 5.15 36.46
C LYS A 71 -5.45 5.72 35.07
N TRP A 72 -6.38 6.67 34.94
CA TRP A 72 -6.78 7.22 33.64
C TRP A 72 -5.62 7.80 32.86
N PHE A 73 -4.67 8.46 33.53
CA PHE A 73 -3.56 9.12 32.86
C PHE A 73 -2.58 8.10 32.25
N GLU A 74 -2.23 7.06 33.00
CA GLU A 74 -1.35 5.98 32.53
C GLU A 74 -2.01 5.19 31.38
N SER A 75 -3.30 4.87 31.54
CA SER A 75 -4.07 4.12 30.53
C SER A 75 -4.23 4.93 29.24
N LEU A 76 -4.54 6.23 29.34
CA LEU A 76 -4.63 7.12 28.18
C LEU A 76 -3.28 7.24 27.47
N LYS A 77 -2.17 7.32 28.21
CA LYS A 77 -0.82 7.37 27.63
C LYS A 77 -0.48 6.08 26.88
N MET A 78 -0.87 4.91 27.40
CA MET A 78 -0.71 3.62 26.71
C MET A 78 -1.54 3.55 25.43
N LEU A 79 -2.84 3.87 25.52
CA LEU A 79 -3.74 3.88 24.35
C LEU A 79 -3.27 4.84 23.26
N GLN A 80 -2.73 6.01 23.65
CA GLN A 80 -2.19 6.97 22.70
C GLN A 80 -0.88 6.47 22.05
N SER A 81 -0.08 5.69 22.78
CA SER A 81 1.11 5.05 22.22
C SER A 81 0.74 3.96 21.21
N GLU A 82 -0.22 3.09 21.54
CA GLU A 82 -0.74 2.07 20.62
C GLU A 82 -1.30 2.71 19.36
N TRP A 83 -2.17 3.71 19.53
CA TRP A 83 -2.71 4.48 18.42
C TRP A 83 -1.62 5.14 17.56
N SER A 84 -0.56 5.67 18.18
CA SER A 84 0.55 6.28 17.45
C SER A 84 1.28 5.26 16.57
N ILE A 85 1.46 4.03 17.04
CA ILE A 85 2.06 2.94 16.27
C ILE A 85 1.14 2.58 15.11
N ASP A 86 -0.14 2.32 15.39
CA ASP A 86 -1.12 1.94 14.37
C ASP A 86 -1.30 3.03 13.31
N ASN A 87 -1.33 4.30 13.73
CA ASN A 87 -1.42 5.43 12.82
C ASN A 87 -0.17 5.60 11.95
N THR A 88 1.00 5.24 12.48
CA THR A 88 2.25 5.23 11.70
C THR A 88 2.19 4.15 10.63
N ILE A 89 1.78 2.93 10.98
CA ILE A 89 1.61 1.80 10.05
C ILE A 89 0.59 2.18 8.97
N TYR A 90 -0.59 2.66 9.37
CA TYR A 90 -1.64 3.11 8.45
C TYR A 90 -1.15 4.19 7.49
N THR A 91 -0.40 5.18 7.98
CA THR A 91 0.13 6.27 7.13
C THR A 91 1.16 5.74 6.14
N GLN A 92 2.02 4.81 6.56
CA GLN A 92 3.01 4.17 5.70
C GLN A 92 2.36 3.33 4.61
N GLN A 93 1.37 2.49 4.97
CA GLN A 93 0.61 1.69 4.01
C GLN A 93 -0.16 2.58 3.02
N LYS A 94 -0.82 3.64 3.51
CA LYS A 94 -1.51 4.61 2.65
C LYS A 94 -0.57 5.27 1.65
N LYS A 95 0.66 5.60 2.06
CA LYS A 95 1.71 6.11 1.15
C LYS A 95 2.11 5.02 0.15
N GLY A 96 2.29 3.78 0.61
CA GLY A 96 2.59 2.62 -0.23
C GLY A 96 1.59 2.41 -1.34
N LEU A 97 0.28 2.42 -1.02
CA LEU A 97 -0.79 2.31 -2.01
C LEU A 97 -0.65 3.38 -3.11
N ASN A 98 -0.41 4.64 -2.73
CA ASN A 98 -0.19 5.70 -3.72
C ASN A 98 1.05 5.46 -4.60
N VAL A 99 2.14 4.97 -4.01
CA VAL A 99 3.37 4.63 -4.75
C VAL A 99 3.09 3.51 -5.75
N VAL A 100 2.36 2.46 -5.35
CA VAL A 100 1.96 1.35 -6.21
C VAL A 100 1.07 1.83 -7.36
N VAL A 101 0.07 2.68 -7.09
CA VAL A 101 -0.79 3.28 -8.14
C VAL A 101 0.06 4.04 -9.17
N ILE A 102 0.99 4.87 -8.70
CA ILE A 102 1.89 5.64 -9.57
C ILE A 102 2.80 4.70 -10.36
N ALA A 103 3.34 3.67 -9.73
CA ALA A 103 4.18 2.67 -10.38
C ALA A 103 3.43 1.99 -11.52
N ILE A 104 2.21 1.51 -11.27
CA ILE A 104 1.36 0.89 -12.30
C ILE A 104 1.08 1.87 -13.43
N ARG A 105 0.58 3.07 -13.13
CA ARG A 105 0.26 4.09 -14.15
C ARG A 105 1.48 4.47 -15.00
N ASN A 106 2.68 4.46 -14.44
CA ASN A 106 3.91 4.79 -15.18
C ASN A 106 4.54 3.59 -15.90
N SER A 107 4.05 2.38 -15.65
CA SER A 107 4.61 1.13 -16.18
C SER A 107 3.62 0.34 -17.02
N VAL A 108 2.46 0.89 -17.35
CA VAL A 108 1.59 0.33 -18.39
C VAL A 108 1.77 1.08 -19.71
N HIS A 109 1.65 0.36 -20.83
CA HIS A 109 1.68 0.96 -22.15
C HIS A 109 0.55 2.01 -22.30
N PRO A 110 0.77 3.14 -23.00
CA PRO A 110 -0.24 4.19 -23.16
C PRO A 110 -1.62 3.71 -23.63
N ASN A 111 -1.68 2.66 -24.43
CA ASN A 111 -2.94 2.06 -24.89
C ASN A 111 -3.81 1.51 -23.76
N TYR A 112 -3.24 1.13 -22.61
CA TYR A 112 -3.99 0.67 -21.44
C TYR A 112 -4.45 1.82 -20.54
N GLN A 113 -3.92 3.04 -20.70
CA GLN A 113 -4.24 4.18 -19.83
C GLN A 113 -5.74 4.52 -19.76
N PRO A 114 -6.49 4.52 -20.87
CA PRO A 114 -7.93 4.78 -20.81
C PRO A 114 -8.70 3.75 -19.99
N PHE A 115 -8.16 2.52 -19.88
CA PHE A 115 -8.82 1.44 -19.14
C PHE A 115 -8.54 1.51 -17.65
N ILE A 116 -7.48 2.17 -17.19
CA ILE A 116 -7.06 2.14 -15.78
C ILE A 116 -7.26 3.44 -15.00
N ILE A 117 -7.76 4.50 -15.66
CA ILE A 117 -7.80 5.84 -15.06
C ILE A 117 -8.87 5.97 -13.96
N ASP A 118 -9.96 5.18 -14.07
CA ASP A 118 -11.17 5.31 -13.25
C ASP A 118 -11.32 4.25 -12.14
N TYR A 119 -10.35 3.33 -11.98
CA TYR A 119 -10.47 2.32 -10.93
C TYR A 119 -10.31 2.91 -9.53
N LYS A 120 -11.26 2.56 -8.67
CA LYS A 120 -11.35 3.03 -7.28
C LYS A 120 -10.36 2.34 -6.35
N THR A 121 -9.96 1.10 -6.65
CA THR A 121 -9.08 0.29 -5.83
C THR A 121 -7.95 -0.32 -6.66
N LEU A 122 -6.82 -0.56 -6.00
CA LEU A 122 -5.65 -1.19 -6.61
C LEU A 122 -5.93 -2.62 -7.04
N TYR A 123 -6.69 -3.37 -6.25
CA TYR A 123 -7.17 -4.71 -6.61
C TYR A 123 -7.95 -4.69 -7.92
N ALA A 124 -8.98 -3.83 -8.02
CA ALA A 124 -9.78 -3.71 -9.24
C ALA A 124 -8.89 -3.32 -10.43
N LEU A 125 -7.96 -2.39 -10.23
CA LEU A 125 -7.03 -1.97 -11.27
C LEU A 125 -6.17 -3.15 -11.78
N LEU A 126 -5.54 -3.90 -10.88
CA LEU A 126 -4.67 -5.01 -11.25
C LEU A 126 -5.45 -6.17 -11.86
N ARG A 127 -6.63 -6.49 -11.32
CA ARG A 127 -7.48 -7.57 -11.82
C ARG A 127 -7.97 -7.32 -13.25
N ASN A 128 -8.20 -6.07 -13.64
CA ASN A 128 -8.64 -5.71 -15.00
C ASN A 128 -7.50 -5.60 -16.01
N LEU A 129 -6.25 -5.54 -15.56
CA LEU A 129 -5.08 -5.56 -16.44
C LEU A 129 -4.60 -6.99 -16.77
N ARG A 130 -5.08 -7.99 -16.04
CA ARG A 130 -4.82 -9.41 -16.27
C ARG A 130 -5.63 -9.94 -17.45
#